data_AF-A0AA95DYL8-F1
#
_entry.id   AF-A0AA95DYL8-F1
#
_cell.length_a   1.000
_cell.length_b   1.000
_cell.length_c   1.000
_cell.angle_alpha   90.00
_cell.angle_beta   90.00
_cell.angle_gamma   90.00
#
_symmetry.space_group_name_H-M   'P 1'
#
loop_
_entity.id
_entity.type
_entity.pdbx_description
1 polymer ?
#
loop_
_entity_poly.entity_id
_entity_poly.type
_entity_poly.pdbx_seq_one_letter_code
_entity_poly.pdbx_strand_id
1 'polypeptide(L)'
;MSKKRVECSDTFKAEAIAKVKENNGNISQTAKELGIPMNTLANWHKKAESGVLAGTQNYSPDIIALQEENRKLRKQLKIAQEEREILKKATAYFANEEG
;
A
#
# COMPACT_ATOMS: atom_id res chain seq x y z
N MET A 1 -25.00 23.02 14.41
CA MET A 1 -25.49 21.65 14.10
C MET A 1 -24.33 20.81 13.60
N SER A 2 -23.66 20.04 14.48
CA SER A 2 -22.56 19.15 14.05
C SER A 2 -23.11 17.98 13.25
N LYS A 3 -22.73 17.90 11.98
CA LYS A 3 -23.12 16.81 11.08
C LYS A 3 -22.46 15.52 11.58
N LYS A 4 -23.25 14.61 12.16
CA LYS A 4 -22.79 13.31 12.68
C LYS A 4 -22.10 12.56 11.53
N ARG A 5 -20.80 12.28 11.66
CA ARG A 5 -20.07 11.49 10.65
C ARG A 5 -20.67 10.09 10.68
N VAL A 6 -21.34 9.71 9.60
CA VAL A 6 -21.68 8.30 9.35
C VAL A 6 -20.35 7.62 9.08
N GLU A 7 -19.92 6.77 10.00
CA GLU A 7 -18.74 5.93 9.84
C GLU A 7 -19.03 4.91 8.75
N CYS A 8 -18.62 5.26 7.53
CA CYS A 8 -18.62 4.34 6.42
C CYS A 8 -17.49 3.33 6.64
N SER A 9 -17.80 2.03 6.58
CA SER A 9 -16.84 0.95 6.80
C SER A 9 -15.73 0.99 5.75
N ASP A 10 -14.53 0.56 6.15
CA ASP A 10 -13.37 0.58 5.24
C ASP A 10 -13.54 -0.39 4.07
N THR A 11 -14.29 -1.48 4.27
CA THR A 11 -14.70 -2.42 3.20
C THR A 11 -15.58 -1.74 2.15
N PHE A 12 -16.53 -0.91 2.57
CA PHE A 12 -17.41 -0.20 1.65
C PHE A 12 -16.65 0.86 0.85
N LYS A 13 -15.73 1.58 1.49
CA LYS A 13 -14.87 2.55 0.79
C LYS A 13 -14.03 1.84 -0.27
N ALA A 14 -13.50 0.66 0.04
CA ALA A 14 -12.72 -0.14 -0.89
C ALA A 14 -13.53 -0.58 -2.10
N GLU A 15 -14.73 -1.11 -1.87
CA GLU A 15 -15.66 -1.51 -2.92
C GLU A 15 -16.10 -0.33 -3.80
N ALA A 16 -16.38 0.83 -3.18
CA ALA A 16 -16.74 2.04 -3.90
C ALA A 16 -15.62 2.50 -4.86
N ILE A 17 -14.36 2.44 -4.42
CA ILE A 17 -13.22 2.77 -5.28
C ILE A 17 -12.97 1.71 -6.36
N ALA A 18 -13.17 0.43 -6.05
CA ALA A 18 -13.12 -0.64 -7.06
C ALA A 18 -14.12 -0.37 -8.20
N LYS A 19 -15.35 0.00 -7.84
CA LYS A 19 -16.42 0.29 -8.78
C LYS A 19 -16.19 1.55 -9.62
N VAL A 20 -15.44 2.53 -9.08
CA VAL A 20 -15.01 3.70 -9.87
C VAL A 20 -14.05 3.25 -10.98
N LYS A 21 -13.14 2.31 -10.70
CA LYS A 21 -12.22 1.78 -11.71
C LYS A 21 -12.93 0.98 -12.79
N GLU A 22 -13.90 0.14 -12.41
CA GLU A 22 -14.76 -0.60 -13.36
C GLU A 22 -15.50 0.36 -14.30
N ASN A 23 -15.91 1.53 -13.80
CA ASN A 23 -16.55 2.59 -14.57
C ASN A 23 -15.55 3.54 -15.27
N ASN A 24 -14.34 3.10 -15.58
CA ASN A 24 -13.27 3.89 -16.22
C ASN A 24 -12.98 5.24 -15.52
N GLY A 25 -13.11 5.30 -14.20
CA GLY A 25 -12.88 6.52 -13.42
C GLY A 25 -14.10 7.46 -13.34
N ASN A 26 -15.29 7.05 -13.78
CA ASN A 26 -16.48 7.89 -13.75
C ASN A 26 -17.11 7.99 -12.34
N ILE A 27 -16.55 8.89 -11.53
CA ILE A 27 -16.98 9.15 -10.15
C ILE A 27 -18.46 9.55 -10.06
N SER A 28 -18.97 10.34 -11.01
CA SER A 28 -20.37 10.81 -10.98
C SER A 28 -21.35 9.65 -11.15
N GLN A 29 -21.08 8.75 -12.08
CA GLN A 29 -21.92 7.58 -12.31
C GLN A 29 -21.88 6.65 -11.10
N THR A 30 -20.68 6.30 -10.63
CA THR A 30 -20.52 5.39 -9.49
C THR A 30 -21.15 5.96 -8.21
N ALA A 31 -21.06 7.27 -7.98
CA ALA A 31 -21.70 7.91 -6.84
C ALA A 31 -23.23 7.78 -6.88
N LYS A 32 -23.84 7.92 -8.06
CA LYS A 32 -25.29 7.72 -8.26
C LYS A 32 -25.68 6.27 -8.02
N GLU A 33 -24.93 5.33 -8.56
CA GLU A 33 -25.18 3.89 -8.39
C GLU A 33 -25.08 3.43 -6.93
N LEU A 34 -24.14 4.00 -6.17
CA LEU A 34 -23.93 3.68 -4.75
C LEU A 34 -24.81 4.53 -3.81
N GLY A 35 -25.57 5.50 -4.34
CA GLY A 35 -26.40 6.39 -3.54
C GLY A 35 -25.61 7.30 -2.59
N ILE A 36 -24.33 7.58 -2.88
CA ILE A 36 -23.46 8.41 -2.04
C ILE A 36 -23.23 9.78 -2.67
N PRO A 37 -22.95 10.83 -1.87
CA PRO A 37 -22.61 12.14 -2.42
C PRO A 37 -21.35 12.06 -3.28
N MET A 38 -21.40 12.63 -4.49
CA MET A 38 -20.26 12.63 -5.44
C MET A 38 -18.98 13.20 -4.80
N ASN A 39 -19.09 14.28 -4.03
CA ASN A 39 -17.95 14.89 -3.34
C ASN A 39 -17.32 13.92 -2.32
N THR A 40 -18.11 13.06 -1.69
CA THR A 40 -17.60 12.04 -0.76
C THR A 40 -16.77 11.01 -1.53
N LEU A 41 -17.30 10.49 -2.64
CA LEU A 41 -16.60 9.51 -3.47
C LEU A 41 -15.35 10.11 -4.13
N ALA A 42 -15.41 11.36 -4.59
CA ALA A 42 -14.26 12.08 -5.15
C ALA A 42 -13.14 12.24 -4.10
N ASN A 43 -13.49 12.59 -2.86
CA ASN A 43 -12.53 12.68 -1.77
C ASN A 43 -11.91 11.32 -1.43
N TRP A 44 -12.68 10.24 -1.49
CA TRP A 44 -12.15 8.89 -1.30
C TRP A 44 -11.23 8.51 -2.46
N HIS A 45 -11.61 8.77 -3.71
CA HIS A 45 -10.80 8.48 -4.89
C HIS A 45 -9.44 9.16 -4.79
N LYS A 46 -9.42 10.46 -4.50
CA LYS A 46 -8.17 11.22 -4.32
C LYS A 46 -7.28 10.66 -3.20
N LYS A 47 -7.89 10.23 -2.09
CA LYS A 47 -7.14 9.61 -0.96
C LYS A 47 -6.67 8.18 -1.28
N ALA A 48 -7.39 7.45 -2.13
CA ALA A 48 -6.99 6.13 -2.59
C ALA A 48 -5.82 6.24 -3.58
N GLU A 49 -5.85 7.21 -4.49
CA GLU A 49 -4.73 7.54 -5.39
C GLU A 49 -3.48 7.94 -4.59
N SER A 50 -3.64 8.70 -3.50
CA SER A 50 -2.52 9.07 -2.63
C SER A 50 -2.10 7.97 -1.64
N GLY A 51 -2.76 6.81 -1.63
CA GLY A 51 -2.44 5.69 -0.72
C GLY A 51 -2.82 5.88 0.75
N VAL A 52 -3.56 6.94 1.09
CA VAL A 52 -3.87 7.33 2.48
C VAL A 52 -5.25 6.81 2.92
N LEU A 53 -6.08 6.33 2.00
CA LEU A 53 -7.42 5.84 2.34
C LEU A 53 -7.38 4.42 2.92
N ALA A 54 -7.74 4.29 4.20
CA ALA A 54 -7.92 3.01 4.89
C ALA A 54 -8.88 2.08 4.13
N GLY A 55 -8.50 0.80 4.01
CA GLY A 55 -9.25 -0.20 3.25
C GLY A 55 -8.89 -0.28 1.77
N THR A 56 -8.21 0.74 1.21
CA THR A 56 -7.78 0.76 -0.20
C THR A 56 -6.27 0.65 -0.44
N GLN A 57 -5.51 0.21 0.57
CA GLN A 57 -4.04 0.09 0.50
C GLN A 57 -3.54 -0.66 -0.76
N ASN A 58 -4.34 -1.59 -1.30
CA ASN A 58 -3.99 -2.43 -2.44
C ASN A 58 -4.52 -1.94 -3.80
N TYR A 59 -5.12 -0.73 -3.89
CA TYR A 59 -5.80 -0.35 -5.12
C TYR A 59 -4.93 0.47 -6.08
N SER A 60 -3.88 1.18 -5.66
CA SER A 60 -3.03 1.85 -6.65
C SER A 60 -2.02 0.86 -7.25
N PRO A 61 -1.98 0.65 -8.58
CA PRO A 61 -0.98 -0.20 -9.24
C PRO A 61 0.45 0.22 -8.89
N ASP A 62 0.70 1.53 -8.81
CA ASP A 62 2.00 2.09 -8.44
C ASP A 62 2.36 1.73 -6.99
N ILE A 63 1.39 1.73 -6.07
CA ILE A 63 1.62 1.35 -4.68
C ILE A 63 1.89 -0.15 -4.57
N ILE A 64 1.18 -0.99 -5.32
CA ILE A 64 1.44 -2.43 -5.37
C ILE A 64 2.85 -2.68 -5.89
N ALA A 65 3.24 -2.03 -6.99
CA ALA A 65 4.58 -2.14 -7.57
C ALA A 65 5.65 -1.70 -6.57
N LEU A 66 5.46 -0.56 -5.90
CA LEU A 66 6.37 -0.07 -4.86
C LEU A 66 6.46 -1.02 -3.66
N GLN A 67 5.35 -1.64 -3.24
CA GLN A 67 5.35 -2.63 -2.16
C GLN A 67 6.10 -3.90 -2.55
N GLU A 68 5.90 -4.39 -3.76
CA GLU A 68 6.62 -5.55 -4.29
C GLU A 68 8.12 -5.27 -4.39
N GLU A 69 8.49 -4.09 -4.90
CA GLU A 69 9.87 -3.63 -4.93
C GLU A 69 10.46 -3.54 -3.52
N ASN A 70 9.74 -2.96 -2.55
CA ASN A 70 10.19 -2.86 -1.17
C ASN A 70 10.43 -4.25 -0.56
N ARG A 71 9.54 -5.21 -0.84
CA ARG A 71 9.70 -6.60 -0.39
C ARG A 71 10.94 -7.25 -0.99
N LYS A 72 11.19 -7.03 -2.29
CA LYS A 72 12.37 -7.54 -2.99
C LYS A 72 13.65 -6.95 -2.41
N LEU A 73 13.68 -5.63 -2.20
CA LEU A 73 14.82 -4.92 -1.60
C LEU A 73 15.10 -5.41 -0.18
N ARG A 74 14.08 -5.57 0.67
CA ARG A 74 14.24 -6.13 2.02
C ARG A 74 14.83 -7.54 2.01
N LYS A 75 14.43 -8.38 1.06
CA LYS A 75 14.99 -9.73 0.90
C LYS A 75 16.48 -9.68 0.52
N GLN A 76 16.84 -8.83 -0.44
CA GLN A 76 18.25 -8.66 -0.84
C GLN A 76 19.11 -8.12 0.30
N LEU A 77 18.59 -7.15 1.05
CA LEU A 77 19.29 -6.55 2.19
C LEU A 77 19.56 -7.60 3.28
N LYS A 78 18.59 -8.47 3.57
CA LYS A 78 18.76 -9.58 4.51
C LYS A 78 19.85 -10.55 4.07
N ILE A 79 19.85 -10.95 2.80
CA ILE A 79 20.88 -11.86 2.24
C ILE A 79 22.27 -11.22 2.36
N ALA A 80 22.42 -9.97 1.94
CA ALA A 80 23.70 -9.27 2.01
C ALA A 80 24.22 -9.11 3.45
N GLN A 81 23.33 -8.92 4.43
CA GLN A 81 23.69 -8.91 5.84
C GLN A 81 24.19 -10.28 6.32
N GLU A 82 23.50 -11.37 5.95
CA GLU A 82 23.90 -12.73 6.30
C GLU A 82 25.26 -13.10 5.69
N GLU A 83 25.49 -12.79 4.41
CA GLU A 83 26.78 -12.99 3.74
C GLU A 83 27.91 -12.21 4.42
N ARG A 84 27.66 -10.96 4.80
CA ARG A 84 28.64 -10.13 5.50
C ARG A 84 29.00 -10.72 6.87
N GLU A 85 28.03 -11.24 7.61
CA GLU A 85 28.29 -11.88 8.90
C GLU A 85 29.09 -13.18 8.74
N ILE A 86 28.84 -13.96 7.69
CA ILE A 86 29.64 -15.16 7.36
C ILE A 86 31.10 -14.76 7.08
N LEU A 87 31.32 -13.76 6.22
CA LEU A 87 32.67 -13.29 5.90
C LEU A 87 33.40 -12.73 7.13
N LYS A 88 32.69 -12.03 8.00
CA LYS A 88 33.25 -11.52 9.26
C LYS A 88 33.67 -12.65 10.20
N LYS A 89 32.89 -13.74 10.29
CA LYS A 89 33.26 -14.92 11.07
C LYS A 89 34.47 -15.65 10.47
N ALA A 90 34.50 -15.78 9.14
CA ALA A 90 35.62 -16.42 8.45
C ALA A 90 36.93 -15.64 8.68
N THR A 91 36.92 -14.33 8.48
CA THR A 91 38.10 -13.47 8.73
C THR A 91 38.58 -13.54 10.19
N ALA A 92 37.66 -13.56 11.16
CA ALA A 92 38.01 -13.73 12.56
C ALA A 92 38.60 -15.12 12.88
N TYR A 93 38.14 -16.17 12.19
CA TYR A 93 38.70 -17.51 12.32
C TYR A 93 40.14 -17.57 11.79
N PHE A 94 40.36 -17.10 10.56
CA PHE A 94 41.70 -17.11 9.94
C PHE A 94 42.71 -16.22 10.68
N ALA A 95 42.30 -15.06 11.19
CA ALA A 95 43.17 -14.19 11.98
C ALA A 95 43.62 -14.79 13.33
N ASN A 96 42.90 -15.80 13.85
CA ASN A 96 43.29 -16.53 15.07
C ASN A 96 44.13 -17.79 14.81
N GLU A 97 44.19 -18.29 13.56
CA GLU A 97 45.04 -19.44 13.18
C GLU A 97 46.44 -19.03 12.70
N GLU A 98 46.65 -17.78 12.28
CA GLU A 98 47.96 -17.26 11.84
C GLU A 98 48.82 -16.65 12.97
N GLY A 99 48.42 -16.80 14.24
CA GLY A 99 49.19 -16.37 15.43
C GLY A 99 49.65 -17.53 16.28
#